data_AF-A0A924H3M9-F1
#
_entry.id   AF-A0A924H3M9-F1
#
_cell.length_a   1.000
_cell.length_b   1.000
_cell.length_c   1.000
_cell.angle_alpha   90.00
_cell.angle_beta   90.00
_cell.angle_gamma   90.00
#
_symmetry.space_group_name_H-M   'P 1'
#
loop_
_entity.id
_entity.type
_entity.pdbx_description
1 polymer ?
#
loop_
_entity_poly.entity_id
_entity_poly.type
_entity_poly.pdbx_seq_one_letter_code
_entity_poly.pdbx_strand_id
1 'polypeptide(L)' 'MKTEITITPIIDHESYDLNGHVIYIDSLGNWSCKADLTARQHQAFRNYEKLIIKNKRFKKHTKATYKG' A
#
# COMPACT_ATOMS: atom_id res chain seq x y z
N MET A 1 -12.95 -16.80 6.45
CA MET A 1 -11.49 -16.57 6.60
C MET A 1 -11.28 -15.08 6.78
N LYS A 2 -10.51 -14.65 7.79
CA LYS A 2 -10.22 -13.22 8.02
C LYS A 2 -9.26 -12.75 6.93
N THR A 3 -9.79 -12.16 5.87
CA THR A 3 -9.01 -11.53 4.79
C THR A 3 -8.53 -10.15 5.24
N GLU A 4 -7.82 -10.05 6.35
CA GLU A 4 -7.26 -8.78 6.80
C GLU A 4 -6.05 -8.42 5.92
N ILE A 5 -6.11 -7.27 5.26
CA ILE A 5 -5.05 -6.74 4.40
C ILE A 5 -4.28 -5.71 5.19
N THR A 6 -3.02 -6.01 5.51
CA THR A 6 -2.12 -5.12 6.22
C THR A 6 -1.18 -4.46 5.23
N ILE A 7 -1.08 -3.14 5.32
CA ILE A 7 -0.13 -2.33 4.56
C ILE A 7 0.86 -1.74 5.55
N THR A 8 2.14 -2.05 5.36
CA THR A 8 3.24 -1.57 6.19
C THR A 8 4.18 -0.74 5.32
N PRO A 9 4.44 0.54 5.65
CA PRO A 9 5.45 1.31 4.95
C PRO A 9 6.84 0.70 5.18
N ILE A 10 7.59 0.50 4.09
CA ILE A 10 8.99 0.06 4.13
C ILE A 10 9.88 1.29 3.97
N ILE A 11 9.69 2.02 2.87
CA ILE A 11 10.33 3.30 2.60
C ILE A 11 9.22 4.30 2.28
N ASP A 12 9.14 5.37 3.07
CA ASP A 12 8.11 6.40 2.90
C ASP A 12 8.15 6.97 1.47
N HIS A 13 6.98 7.04 0.84
CA HIS A 13 6.77 7.48 -0.55
C HIS A 13 7.45 6.63 -1.64
N GLU A 14 8.12 5.53 -1.30
CA GLU A 14 8.81 4.68 -2.29
C GLU A 14 8.33 3.23 -2.29
N SER A 15 8.12 2.61 -1.13
CA SER A 15 7.75 1.19 -1.07
C SER A 15 6.95 0.79 0.18
N TYR A 16 6.04 -0.17 -0.01
CA TYR A 16 5.12 -0.68 1.01
C TYR A 16 5.01 -2.19 0.91
N ASP A 17 4.96 -2.86 2.06
CA ASP A 17 4.58 -4.26 2.16
C ASP A 17 3.06 -4.36 2.27
N LEU A 18 2.47 -5.24 1.47
CA LEU A 18 1.06 -5.56 1.50
C LEU A 18 0.88 -7.06 1.71
N ASN A 19 0.75 -7.48 2.98
CA ASN A 19 0.71 -8.89 3.39
C ASN A 19 1.83 -9.75 2.75
N GLY A 20 3.07 -9.24 2.71
CA GLY A 20 4.20 -9.94 2.08
C GLY A 20 4.42 -9.63 0.59
N HIS A 21 3.53 -8.85 -0.05
CA HIS A 21 3.72 -8.38 -1.41
C HIS A 21 4.28 -6.95 -1.40
N VAL A 22 5.49 -6.77 -1.95
CA VAL A 22 6.13 -5.46 -2.00
C VAL A 22 5.64 -4.66 -3.19
N ILE A 23 5.01 -3.54 -2.90
CA ILE A 23 4.62 -2.51 -3.87
C ILE A 23 5.68 -1.40 -3.82
N TYR A 24 6.18 -1.00 -4.97
CA TYR A 24 7.21 0.04 -5.10
C TYR A 24 6.84 1.01 -6.22
N ILE A 25 7.34 2.24 -6.12
CA ILE A 25 7.24 3.23 -7.19
C ILE A 25 8.32 2.93 -8.24
N ASP A 26 7.93 2.85 -9.50
CA ASP A 26 8.87 2.69 -10.60
C ASP A 26 9.51 4.03 -11.00
N SER A 27 10.46 3.98 -11.94
CA SER A 27 11.13 5.17 -12.47
C SER A 27 10.21 6.14 -13.20
N LEU A 28 9.00 5.71 -13.56
CA LEU A 28 7.96 6.53 -14.20
C LEU A 28 6.97 7.12 -13.19
N GLY A 29 7.17 6.86 -11.90
CA GLY A 29 6.29 7.35 -10.83
C GLY A 29 5.02 6.52 -10.64
N ASN A 30 4.93 5.31 -11.23
CA ASN A 30 3.77 4.43 -11.08
C ASN A 30 4.01 3.38 -9.99
N TRP A 31 2.96 3.06 -9.24
CA TRP A 31 3.00 1.96 -8.28
C TRP A 31 2.96 0.61 -9.00
N SER A 32 4.01 -0.18 -8.84
CA SER A 32 4.18 -1.51 -9.39
C SER A 32 4.39 -2.54 -8.28
N CYS A 33 3.99 -3.78 -8.55
CA CYS A 33 4.18 -4.93 -7.66
C CYS A 33 4.70 -6.11 -8.48
N LYS A 34 5.66 -6.87 -7.95
CA LYS A 34 6.17 -8.08 -8.63
C LYS A 34 5.22 -9.28 -8.54
N ALA A 35 4.31 -9.25 -7.58
CA ALA A 35 3.37 -10.33 -7.34
C ALA A 35 1.96 -9.96 -7.83
N ASP A 36 1.20 -10.96 -8.25
CA ASP A 36 -0.21 -10.79 -8.57
C ASP A 36 -1.01 -10.46 -7.31
N LEU A 37 -1.51 -9.23 -7.28
CA LEU A 37 -2.39 -8.76 -6.22
C LEU A 37 -3.83 -9.11 -6.56
N THR A 38 -4.58 -9.56 -5.56
CA THR A 38 -6.02 -9.73 -5.68
C THR A 38 -6.71 -8.37 -5.80
N ALA A 39 -7.93 -8.36 -6.35
CA ALA A 39 -8.75 -7.13 -6.47
C ALA A 39 -8.92 -6.40 -5.13
N ARG A 40 -9.02 -7.14 -4.01
CA ARG A 40 -9.14 -6.55 -2.66
C ARG A 40 -7.85 -5.86 -2.22
N GLN A 41 -6.69 -6.44 -2.52
CA GLN A 41 -5.39 -5.84 -2.22
C GLN A 41 -5.18 -4.55 -3.03
N HIS A 42 -5.54 -4.56 -4.32
CA HIS A 42 -5.55 -3.34 -5.12
C HIS A 42 -6.46 -2.26 -4.53
N GLN A 43 -7.66 -2.62 -4.09
CA GLN A 43 -8.57 -1.65 -3.48
C GLN A 43 -8.05 -1.11 -2.14
N ALA A 44 -7.49 -1.98 -1.30
CA ALA A 44 -6.87 -1.59 -0.03
C ALA A 44 -5.70 -0.61 -0.26
N PHE A 45 -4.81 -0.92 -1.21
CA PHE A 45 -3.69 -0.04 -1.54
C PHE A 45 -4.15 1.30 -2.12
N ARG A 46 -5.15 1.32 -3.00
CA ARG A 46 -5.73 2.57 -3.51
C ARG A 46 -6.32 3.45 -2.41
N ASN A 47 -7.00 2.84 -1.44
CA ASN A 47 -7.51 3.57 -0.29
C ASN A 47 -6.38 4.12 0.58
N TYR A 48 -5.35 3.32 0.80
CA TYR A 48 -4.15 3.74 1.54
C TYR A 48 -3.41 4.87 0.84
N GLU A 49 -3.21 4.76 -0.47
CA GLU A 49 -2.57 5.78 -1.29
C GLU A 49 -3.33 7.12 -1.18
N LYS A 50 -4.66 7.08 -1.30
CA LYS A 50 -5.48 8.29 -1.20
C LYS A 50 -5.49 8.92 0.20
N LEU A 51 -5.56 8.10 1.26
CA LEU A 51 -5.77 8.57 2.62
C LEU A 51 -4.47 8.91 3.35
N ILE A 52 -3.37 8.20 3.04
CA ILE A 52 -2.08 8.30 3.72
C ILE A 52 -1.06 8.94 2.78
N ILE A 53 -0.74 8.30 1.64
CA ILE A 53 0.37 8.72 0.75
C ILE A 53 0.13 10.11 0.14
N LYS A 54 -1.05 10.35 -0.42
CA LYS A 54 -1.43 11.62 -1.06
C LYS A 54 -1.86 12.69 -0.07
N ASN A 55 -1.98 12.34 1.21
CA ASN A 55 -2.49 13.22 2.22
C ASN A 55 -1.34 13.96 2.94
N LYS A 56 -1.16 15.22 2.57
CA LYS A 56 -0.12 16.12 3.11
C LYS A 56 -0.16 16.32 4.63
N ARG A 57 -1.24 15.90 5.32
CA ARG A 57 -1.34 15.96 6.78
C ARG A 57 -0.51 14.86 7.46
N PHE A 58 -0.26 13.74 6.78
CA PHE A 58 0.59 12.68 7.31
C PHE A 58 2.05 12.97 6.97
N LYS A 59 2.84 13.32 8.00
CA LYS A 59 4.29 13.56 7.88
C LYS A 59 5.11 12.26 7.79
N LYS A 60 4.53 11.16 8.25
CA LYS A 60 5.08 9.80 8.18
C LYS A 60 3.95 8.85 7.84
N HIS A 61 4.23 7.89 6.99
CA HIS A 61 3.24 6.87 6.70
C HIS A 61 3.19 5.88 7.86
N THR A 62 1.98 5.41 8.14
CA THR A 62 1.73 4.50 9.26
C THR A 62 1.14 3.20 8.74
N LYS A 63 1.33 2.11 9.48
CA LYS A 63 0.71 0.84 9.11
C LYS A 63 -0.81 1.00 9.10
N ALA A 64 -1.47 0.37 8.14
CA ALA A 64 -2.93 0.33 8.07
C ALA A 64 -3.43 -1.09 7.85
N THR A 65 -4.57 -1.40 8.43
CA THR A 65 -5.25 -2.69 8.31
C THR A 65 -6.63 -2.48 7.72
N TYR A 66 -6.91 -3.20 6.63
CA TYR A 66 -8.20 -3.17 5.94
C TYR A 66 -8.91 -4.50 6.13
N LYS A 67 -10.21 -4.44 6.42
CA LYS A 67 -11.07 -5.63 6.40
C LYS A 67 -11.34 -5.97 4.94
N GLY A 68 -10.78 -7.08 4.46
CA GLY A 68 -10.99 -7.59 3.12
C GLY A 68 -12.19 -8.51 3.03
#